data_AF-A0AAP2DKI5-F1
#
_entry.id   AF-A0AAP2DKI5-F1
#
_cell.length_a   1.000
_cell.length_b   1.000
_cell.length_c   1.000
_cell.angle_alpha   90.00
_cell.angle_beta   90.00
_cell.angle_gamma   90.00
#
_symmetry.space_group_name_H-M   'P 1'
#
loop_
_entity.id
_entity.type
_entity.pdbx_description
1 polymer ?
#
loop_
_entity_poly.entity_id
_entity_poly.type
_entity_poly.pdbx_seq_one_letter_code
_entity_poly.pdbx_strand_id
1 'polypeptide(L)' 'MKEKNDSPNVIKSCFSHMGGKFGNRLTTRFEELGWISRDPESKHFLITPKGEREFKKLGVDTSNL' A
#
# COMPACT_ATOMS: atom_id res chain seq x y z
N MET A 1 -16.42 -9.57 -32.43
CA MET A 1 -15.59 -10.06 -31.31
C MET A 1 -14.32 -9.23 -31.26
N LYS A 2 -14.08 -8.50 -30.18
CA LYS A 2 -12.77 -7.88 -29.87
C LYS A 2 -12.48 -8.21 -28.41
N GLU A 3 -11.63 -9.21 -28.21
CA GLU A 3 -11.01 -9.54 -26.93
C GLU A 3 -10.23 -8.31 -26.46
N LYS A 4 -10.71 -7.67 -25.39
CA LYS A 4 -9.92 -6.69 -24.65
C LYS A 4 -9.14 -7.46 -23.61
N ASN A 5 -7.86 -7.65 -23.92
CA ASN A 5 -6.85 -8.26 -23.08
C ASN A 5 -6.78 -7.49 -21.74
N ASP A 6 -7.29 -8.09 -20.68
CA ASP A 6 -7.19 -7.58 -19.30
C ASP A 6 -5.75 -7.78 -18.82
N SER A 7 -4.87 -6.88 -19.22
CA SER A 7 -3.51 -6.83 -18.68
C SER A 7 -3.57 -6.13 -17.33
N PRO A 8 -3.06 -6.72 -16.24
CA PRO A 8 -3.06 -6.05 -14.94
C PRO A 8 -2.28 -4.76 -15.07
N ASN A 9 -2.87 -3.63 -14.64
CA ASN A 9 -2.18 -2.35 -14.59
C ASN A 9 -1.01 -2.45 -13.61
N VAL A 10 0.17 -2.82 -14.11
CA VAL A 10 1.40 -2.89 -13.30
C VAL A 10 1.82 -1.47 -12.97
N ILE A 11 1.46 -1.01 -11.78
CA ILE A 11 1.91 0.26 -11.22
C ILE A 11 3.40 0.12 -10.92
N LYS A 12 4.26 0.67 -11.79
CA LYS A 12 5.71 0.70 -11.54
C LYS A 12 6.00 1.73 -10.45
N SER A 13 6.82 1.35 -9.47
CA SER A 13 7.32 2.29 -8.47
C SER A 13 8.14 3.39 -9.16
N CYS A 14 7.58 4.60 -9.26
CA CYS A 14 8.25 5.77 -9.83
C CYS A 14 9.33 6.29 -8.87
N PHE A 15 10.43 5.54 -8.72
CA PHE A 15 11.59 5.89 -7.90
C PHE A 15 12.28 7.21 -8.33
N SER A 16 11.99 7.73 -9.52
CA SER A 16 12.51 9.02 -10.02
C SER A 16 11.73 10.24 -9.54
N HIS A 17 10.52 10.09 -8.98
CA HIS A 17 9.71 11.21 -8.51
C HIS A 17 9.67 11.29 -6.98
N MET A 18 9.39 12.49 -6.45
CA MET A 18 9.26 12.75 -5.02
C MET A 18 8.29 11.77 -4.34
N GLY A 19 7.20 11.41 -5.03
CA GLY A 19 6.22 10.42 -4.57
C GLY A 19 6.79 9.01 -4.38
N GLY A 20 7.79 8.58 -5.17
CA GLY A 20 8.41 7.26 -5.02
C GLY A 20 9.31 7.16 -3.77
N LYS A 21 10.17 8.16 -3.54
CA LYS A 21 10.99 8.22 -2.32
C LYS A 21 10.14 8.47 -1.08
N PHE A 22 9.13 9.33 -1.19
CA PHE A 22 8.23 9.63 -0.09
C PHE A 22 7.36 8.43 0.27
N GLY A 23 6.76 7.78 -0.72
CA GLY A 23 5.97 6.56 -0.53
C GLY A 23 6.78 5.44 0.12
N ASN A 24 8.02 5.20 -0.33
CA ASN A 24 8.89 4.21 0.30
C ASN A 24 9.15 4.52 1.78
N ARG A 25 9.50 5.77 2.11
CA ARG A 25 9.70 6.21 3.50
C ARG A 25 8.43 6.10 4.35
N LEU A 26 7.27 6.41 3.78
CA LEU A 26 5.97 6.24 4.43
C LEU A 26 5.70 4.77 4.73
N THR A 27 5.90 3.88 3.75
CA THR A 27 5.72 2.43 3.93
C THR A 27 6.64 1.90 5.01
N THR A 28 7.94 2.24 4.98
CA THR A 28 8.87 1.87 6.05
C THR A 28 8.40 2.39 7.40
N ARG A 29 7.95 3.65 7.47
CA ARG A 29 7.48 4.22 8.72
C ARG A 29 6.22 3.54 9.25
N PHE A 30 5.28 3.17 8.38
CA PHE A 30 4.08 2.44 8.75
C PHE A 30 4.39 1.02 9.23
N GLU A 31 5.40 0.38 8.65
CA GLU A 31 5.91 -0.92 9.11
C GLU A 31 6.55 -0.80 10.51
N GLU A 32 7.43 0.18 10.73
CA GLU A 32 8.04 0.47 12.04
C GLU A 32 7.02 0.81 13.13
N LEU A 33 5.96 1.54 12.77
CA LEU A 33 4.87 1.87 13.69
C LEU A 33 3.94 0.67 13.96
N GLY A 34 4.10 -0.43 13.22
CA GLY A 34 3.25 -1.62 13.28
C GLY A 34 1.85 -1.38 12.74
N TRP A 35 1.68 -0.42 11.84
CA TRP A 35 0.40 -0.13 11.18
C TRP A 35 0.16 -1.10 10.02
N ILE A 36 1.24 -1.48 9.34
CA ILE A 36 1.22 -2.50 8.30
C ILE A 36 2.25 -3.58 8.62
N SER A 37 1.99 -4.80 8.17
CA SER A 37 2.92 -5.93 8.24
C SER A 37 3.10 -6.52 6.85
N ARG A 38 4.32 -6.96 6.51
CA ARG A 38 4.50 -7.77 5.30
C ARG A 38 3.86 -9.12 5.48
N ASP A 39 3.10 -9.50 4.46
CA ASP A 39 2.68 -10.88 4.31
C ASP A 39 3.88 -11.70 3.78
N PRO A 40 4.22 -12.85 4.38
CA PRO A 40 5.37 -13.65 3.95
C PRO A 40 5.10 -14.44 2.66
N GLU A 41 3.83 -14.65 2.30
CA GLU A 41 3.43 -15.44 1.14
C GLU A 41 3.11 -14.57 -0.09
N SER A 42 2.86 -13.28 0.11
CA SER A 42 2.52 -12.33 -0.95
C SER A 42 3.38 -11.08 -0.92
N LYS A 43 3.44 -10.36 -2.05
CA LYS A 43 4.09 -9.03 -2.11
C LYS A 43 3.19 -7.92 -1.54
N HIS A 44 2.19 -8.27 -0.73
CA HIS A 44 1.21 -7.35 -0.19
C HIS A 44 1.55 -6.99 1.26
N PHE A 45 1.00 -5.87 1.70
CA PHE A 45 1.05 -5.46 3.10
C PHE A 45 -0.33 -5.68 3.71
N LEU A 46 -0.36 -6.31 4.87
CA LEU A 46 -1.55 -6.46 5.69
C LEU A 46 -1.65 -5.25 6.61
N ILE A 47 -2.83 -4.63 6.67
CA ILE A 47 -3.11 -3.59 7.67
C ILE A 47 -3.38 -4.28 9.00
N THR A 48 -2.68 -3.88 10.05
CA THR A 48 -2.90 -4.43 11.39
C THR A 48 -4.10 -3.74 12.04
N PRO A 49 -4.72 -4.32 13.09
CA PRO A 49 -5.79 -3.65 13.83
C PRO A 49 -5.36 -2.31 14.45
N LYS A 50 -4.05 -2.14 14.71
CA LYS A 50 -3.47 -0.85 15.12
C LYS A 50 -3.45 0.11 13.94
N GLY A 51 -3.01 -0.34 12.76
CA GLY A 51 -3.02 0.43 11.53
C GLY A 51 -4.38 0.97 11.17
N GLU A 52 -5.44 0.14 11.21
CA GLU A 52 -6.80 0.59 10.89
C GLU A 52 -7.24 1.79 11.74
N ARG A 53 -6.96 1.74 13.06
CA ARG A 53 -7.29 2.83 13.99
C ARG A 53 -6.53 4.11 13.66
N GLU A 54 -5.25 4.00 13.33
CA GLU A 54 -4.41 5.17 13.07
C GLU A 54 -4.63 5.74 11.66
N PHE A 55 -4.87 4.89 10.66
CA PHE A 55 -5.30 5.32 9.32
C PHE A 55 -6.62 6.07 9.38
N LYS A 56 -7.58 5.58 10.18
CA LYS A 56 -8.84 6.29 10.43
C LYS A 56 -8.62 7.66 11.08
N LYS A 57 -7.66 7.79 12.01
CA LYS A 57 -7.27 9.09 12.59
C LYS A 57 -6.64 10.03 11.56
N LEU A 58 -5.91 9.50 10.59
CA LEU A 58 -5.38 10.26 9.45
C LEU A 58 -6.45 10.62 8.41
N GLY A 59 -7.68 10.13 8.55
CA GLY A 59 -8.76 10.33 7.58
C GLY A 59 -8.70 9.38 6.38
N VAL A 60 -7.91 8.31 6.46
CA VAL A 60 -7.86 7.24 5.46
C VAL A 60 -8.87 6.17 5.86
N ASP A 61 -9.84 5.90 4.98
CA ASP A 61 -10.79 4.81 5.16
C ASP A 61 -10.20 3.50 4.64
N THR A 62 -10.03 2.52 5.53
CA THR A 62 -9.49 1.20 5.19
C THR A 62 -10.57 0.13 5.08
N SER A 63 -11.86 0.48 5.20
CA SER A 63 -12.98 -0.46 5.20
C SER A 63 -13.38 -0.95 3.80
N ASN A 64 -12.77 -0.38 2.75
CA ASN A 64 -13.05 -0.72 1.35
C ASN A 64 -11.81 -1.26 0.59
N LEU A 65 -10.74 -1.64 1.30
CA LEU A 65 -9.50 -2.18 0.71
C LEU A 65 -9.56 -3.70 0.47
#